data_AF-A0A2R7NSZ8-F1
#
_entry.id   AF-A0A2R7NSZ8-F1
#
_cell.length_a   1.000
_cell.length_b   1.000
_cell.length_c   1.000
_cell.angle_alpha   90.00
_cell.angle_beta   90.00
_cell.angle_gamma   90.00
#
_symmetry.space_group_name_H-M   'P 1'
#
loop_
_entity.id
_entity.type
_entity.pdbx_description
1 polymer ?
#
loop_
_entity_poly.entity_id
_entity_poly.type
_entity_poly.pdbx_seq_one_letter_code
_entity_poly.pdbx_strand_id
1 'polypeptide(L)'
;MQYLQSQITNSNPASASSPMDNIKQIYPAAPTANNLMKFEEVPVSYYTGIPDIKIPLAGIPTSDSKIAMNVSLNYHPLNAKPLEKSGEEGLGWSLFAGGTITKTIRGSADDRNFEGVEQRVGILYDEYNYVGAHTNYTRKYLDELAVGGVYHTDQYKKLLFDALFFNRYDTEYDLYQYNFMGYTGRFIIKKSSNNNLYVEKLDKNNLKITIGSTNPNNSLEVASFVIFDEY
;
A
#
# COMPACT_ATOMS: atom_id res chain seq x y z
N MET A 1 -25.41 8.49 -62.11
CA MET A 1 -24.14 9.17 -61.81
C MET A 1 -24.23 9.69 -60.38
N GLN A 2 -23.50 9.03 -59.50
CA GLN A 2 -23.55 9.10 -58.06
C GLN A 2 -22.53 10.15 -57.59
N TYR A 3 -22.93 11.09 -56.75
CA TYR A 3 -21.99 11.87 -55.93
C TYR A 3 -22.54 11.94 -54.52
N LEU A 4 -21.95 11.14 -53.63
CA LEU A 4 -22.05 11.25 -52.19
C LEU A 4 -21.04 12.30 -51.75
N GLN A 5 -21.48 13.35 -51.05
CA GLN A 5 -20.60 14.32 -50.42
C GLN A 5 -20.73 14.15 -48.90
N SER A 6 -19.63 13.75 -48.27
CA SER A 6 -19.49 13.45 -46.85
C SER A 6 -19.66 14.71 -45.99
N GLN A 7 -20.50 14.62 -44.95
CA GLN A 7 -20.58 15.62 -43.90
C GLN A 7 -19.30 15.58 -43.05
N ILE A 8 -18.62 16.72 -42.94
CA ILE A 8 -17.50 16.93 -42.01
C ILE A 8 -18.12 17.13 -40.63
N THR A 9 -17.98 16.14 -39.76
CA THR A 9 -18.21 16.32 -38.32
C THR A 9 -16.98 17.00 -37.74
N ASN A 10 -17.12 18.27 -37.36
CA ASN A 10 -16.12 18.97 -36.55
C ASN A 10 -16.02 18.28 -35.18
N SER A 11 -15.02 17.41 -35.01
CA SER A 11 -14.62 16.96 -33.68
C SER A 11 -13.94 18.14 -32.98
N ASN A 12 -14.65 18.71 -32.01
CA ASN A 12 -14.10 19.60 -31.00
C ASN A 12 -12.81 18.95 -30.44
N PRO A 13 -11.63 19.59 -30.46
CA PRO A 13 -10.46 18.98 -29.89
C PRO A 13 -10.73 18.83 -28.39
N ALA A 14 -10.83 17.58 -27.94
CA ALA A 14 -10.82 17.26 -26.51
C ALA A 14 -9.60 17.98 -25.93
N SER A 15 -9.83 18.87 -24.96
CA SER A 15 -8.79 19.50 -24.18
C SER A 15 -7.85 18.40 -23.71
N ALA A 16 -6.66 18.32 -24.31
CA ALA A 16 -5.60 17.48 -23.78
C ALA A 16 -5.33 18.01 -22.38
N SER A 17 -5.70 17.23 -21.36
CA SER A 17 -5.30 17.52 -19.99
C SER A 17 -3.78 17.69 -19.99
N SER A 18 -3.30 18.74 -19.35
CA SER A 18 -1.86 18.97 -19.29
C SER A 18 -1.22 17.75 -18.61
N PRO A 19 -0.09 17.22 -19.11
CA PRO A 19 0.62 16.13 -18.44
C PRO A 19 0.98 16.46 -16.98
N MET A 20 0.96 17.75 -16.61
CA MET A 20 1.18 18.26 -15.26
C MET A 20 -0.08 18.37 -14.39
N ASP A 21 -1.29 18.18 -14.92
CA ASP A 21 -2.55 18.24 -14.13
C ASP A 21 -2.75 16.99 -13.25
N ASN A 22 -1.95 15.95 -13.47
CA ASN A 22 -2.01 14.67 -12.73
C ASN A 22 -0.85 14.52 -11.72
N ILE A 23 -0.44 15.63 -11.12
CA ILE A 23 0.52 15.64 -10.00
C ILE A 23 -0.11 14.98 -8.77
N LYS A 24 0.24 13.70 -8.55
CA LYS A 24 -0.01 12.89 -7.34
C LYS A 24 -1.44 13.00 -6.79
N GLN A 25 -2.37 12.29 -7.42
CA GLN A 25 -3.59 11.87 -6.73
C GLN A 25 -3.21 10.78 -5.70
N ILE A 26 -2.84 11.20 -4.48
CA ILE A 26 -2.71 10.28 -3.35
C ILE A 26 -4.14 9.98 -2.88
N TYR A 27 -4.59 8.75 -3.07
CA TYR A 27 -5.84 8.31 -2.46
C TYR A 27 -5.58 8.14 -0.96
N PRO A 28 -6.26 8.89 -0.07
CA PRO A 28 -6.13 8.64 1.35
C PRO A 28 -6.65 7.22 1.63
N ALA A 29 -5.99 6.51 2.55
CA ALA A 29 -6.50 5.25 3.06
C ALA A 29 -7.94 5.42 3.58
N ALA A 30 -8.68 4.31 3.64
CA ALA A 30 -10.00 4.31 4.25
C ALA A 30 -9.96 5.01 5.63
N PRO A 31 -10.94 5.84 6.00
CA PRO A 31 -10.89 6.62 7.25
C PRO A 31 -10.58 5.78 8.48
N THR A 32 -11.16 4.57 8.57
CA THR A 32 -10.89 3.59 9.64
C THR A 32 -9.43 3.13 9.67
N ALA A 33 -8.85 2.81 8.51
CA ALA A 33 -7.44 2.45 8.39
C ALA A 33 -6.52 3.62 8.77
N ASN A 34 -6.78 4.82 8.23
CA ASN A 34 -5.99 6.01 8.54
C ASN A 34 -6.03 6.37 10.03
N ASN A 35 -7.21 6.26 10.66
CA ASN A 35 -7.36 6.47 12.09
C ASN A 35 -6.52 5.48 12.91
N LEU A 36 -6.50 4.21 12.51
CA LEU A 36 -5.68 3.19 13.17
C LEU A 36 -4.17 3.43 12.98
N MET A 37 -3.74 3.85 11.78
CA MET A 37 -2.34 4.14 11.48
C MET A 37 -1.75 5.23 12.39
N LYS A 38 -2.55 6.25 12.72
CA LYS A 38 -2.10 7.36 13.57
C LYS A 38 -1.73 6.95 14.99
N PHE A 39 -2.32 5.87 15.52
CA PHE A 39 -1.91 5.32 16.83
C PHE A 39 -0.49 4.74 16.80
N GLU A 40 0.01 4.33 15.64
CA GLU A 40 1.40 3.88 15.47
C GLU A 40 2.34 5.05 15.15
N GLU A 41 1.94 5.97 14.27
CA GLU A 41 2.78 7.10 13.87
C GLU A 41 3.02 8.11 15.01
N VAL A 42 2.00 8.35 15.84
CA VAL A 42 2.08 9.26 17.00
C VAL A 42 1.61 8.51 18.24
N PRO A 43 2.52 7.86 18.98
CA PRO A 43 2.13 7.07 20.12
C PRO A 43 1.52 7.95 21.23
N VAL A 44 0.50 7.42 21.89
CA VAL A 44 -0.09 8.03 23.09
C VAL A 44 0.95 8.03 24.20
N SER A 45 1.25 9.21 24.73
CA SER A 45 2.24 9.38 25.79
C SER A 45 2.07 10.76 26.44
N TYR A 46 2.42 10.84 27.72
CA TYR A 46 2.56 12.13 28.41
C TYR A 46 3.60 13.03 27.71
N TYR A 47 4.61 12.46 27.06
CA TYR A 47 5.61 13.23 26.31
C TYR A 47 5.04 13.85 25.02
N THR A 48 4.16 13.11 24.32
CA THR A 48 3.50 13.62 23.11
C THR A 48 2.32 14.54 23.44
N GLY A 49 1.94 14.66 24.72
CA GLY A 49 0.79 15.44 25.19
C GLY A 49 -0.56 14.80 24.82
N ILE A 50 -0.55 13.54 24.38
CA ILE A 50 -1.75 12.82 23.96
C ILE A 50 -2.18 11.87 25.08
N PRO A 51 -3.38 12.07 25.67
CA PRO A 51 -3.90 11.17 26.69
C PRO A 51 -4.31 9.83 26.08
N ASP A 52 -4.08 8.76 26.82
CA ASP A 52 -4.60 7.43 26.48
C ASP A 52 -6.05 7.32 26.94
N ILE A 53 -7.01 7.40 26.00
CA ILE A 53 -8.45 7.33 26.26
C ILE A 53 -8.99 6.04 25.63
N LYS A 54 -9.38 5.09 26.48
CA LYS A 54 -9.84 3.75 26.09
C LYS A 54 -11.11 3.34 26.82
N ILE A 55 -12.10 2.89 26.05
CA ILE A 55 -13.34 2.29 26.55
C ILE A 55 -13.31 0.78 26.25
N PRO A 56 -13.11 -0.10 27.24
CA PRO A 56 -13.22 -1.54 27.04
C PRO A 56 -14.68 -1.93 26.76
N LEU A 57 -14.92 -2.70 25.69
CA LEU A 57 -16.25 -3.15 25.30
C LEU A 57 -16.48 -4.61 25.70
N ALA A 58 -15.53 -5.48 25.39
CA ALA A 58 -15.61 -6.90 25.74
C ALA A 58 -14.21 -7.51 25.81
N GLY A 59 -14.03 -8.50 26.69
CA GLY A 59 -12.88 -9.40 26.64
C GLY A 59 -13.36 -10.76 26.15
N ILE A 60 -12.91 -11.19 24.96
CA ILE A 60 -13.24 -12.50 24.42
C ILE A 60 -12.11 -13.45 24.87
N PRO A 61 -12.37 -14.36 25.84
CA PRO A 61 -11.36 -15.33 26.24
C PRO A 61 -11.11 -16.30 25.09
N THR A 62 -9.86 -16.68 24.88
CA THR A 62 -9.52 -17.75 23.94
C THR A 62 -9.29 -19.05 24.70
N SER A 63 -9.08 -20.16 23.97
CA SER A 63 -8.71 -21.45 24.57
C SER A 63 -7.41 -21.39 25.37
N ASP A 64 -6.52 -20.44 25.05
CA ASP A 64 -5.34 -20.16 25.85
C ASP A 64 -5.61 -19.00 26.81
N SER A 65 -5.53 -19.27 28.12
CA SER A 65 -5.64 -18.27 29.18
C SER A 65 -4.67 -17.09 29.07
N LYS A 66 -3.57 -17.25 28.31
CA LYS A 66 -2.57 -16.20 28.07
C LYS A 66 -2.96 -15.25 26.94
N ILE A 67 -3.93 -15.63 26.11
CA ILE A 67 -4.34 -14.87 24.93
C ILE A 67 -5.80 -14.44 25.12
N ALA A 68 -6.00 -13.17 25.45
CA ALA A 68 -7.33 -12.57 25.52
C ALA A 68 -7.52 -11.61 24.35
N MET A 69 -8.59 -11.82 23.57
CA MET A 69 -8.97 -10.91 22.51
C MET A 69 -9.84 -9.80 23.10
N ASN A 70 -9.19 -8.69 23.47
CA ASN A 70 -9.89 -7.53 24.01
C ASN A 70 -10.44 -6.66 22.88
N VAL A 71 -11.74 -6.39 22.94
CA VAL A 71 -12.45 -5.44 22.11
C VAL A 71 -12.54 -4.12 22.86
N SER A 72 -12.04 -3.05 22.28
CA SER A 72 -12.05 -1.72 22.90
C SER A 72 -12.19 -0.61 21.88
N LEU A 73 -12.82 0.48 22.29
CA LEU A 73 -12.86 1.72 21.53
C LEU A 73 -11.78 2.66 22.06
N ASN A 74 -10.90 3.13 21.18
CA ASN A 74 -9.75 3.96 21.56
C ASN A 74 -9.89 5.32 20.87
N TYR A 75 -9.65 6.41 21.60
CA TYR A 75 -9.75 7.76 21.06
C TYR A 75 -8.36 8.35 20.84
N HIS A 76 -8.19 8.99 19.68
CA HIS A 76 -6.97 9.73 19.36
C HIS A 76 -7.33 11.17 18.93
N PRO A 77 -6.85 12.21 19.63
CA PRO A 77 -7.15 13.60 19.29
C PRO A 77 -6.77 13.99 17.86
N LEU A 78 -5.71 13.40 17.28
CA LEU A 78 -5.33 13.67 15.88
C LEU A 78 -6.29 13.05 14.84
N ASN A 79 -7.20 12.18 15.28
CA ASN A 79 -8.27 11.60 14.45
C ASN A 79 -9.54 12.47 14.50
N ALA A 80 -9.55 13.54 15.31
CA ALA A 80 -10.70 14.43 15.49
C ALA A 80 -10.46 15.86 14.97
N LYS A 81 -9.50 16.06 14.04
CA LYS A 81 -9.26 17.38 13.44
C LYS A 81 -10.42 17.75 12.50
N PRO A 82 -10.68 19.06 12.27
CA PRO A 82 -11.82 19.52 11.46
C PRO A 82 -11.91 18.97 10.03
N LEU A 83 -10.78 18.59 9.43
CA LEU A 83 -10.70 18.06 8.07
C LEU A 83 -10.65 16.52 8.01
N GLU A 84 -10.70 15.85 9.16
CA GLU A 84 -10.64 14.38 9.22
C GLU A 84 -12.01 13.77 8.93
N LYS A 85 -12.00 12.64 8.21
CA LYS A 85 -13.22 11.87 7.96
C LYS A 85 -13.46 10.92 9.12
N SER A 86 -14.72 10.81 9.54
CA SER A 86 -15.15 9.84 10.53
C SER A 86 -14.98 8.42 9.99
N GLY A 87 -14.50 7.51 10.84
CA GLY A 87 -14.65 6.07 10.65
C GLY A 87 -16.09 5.62 10.93
N GLU A 88 -16.34 4.32 10.86
CA GLU A 88 -17.64 3.69 11.17
C GLU A 88 -18.01 3.85 12.64
N GLU A 89 -16.99 3.95 13.48
CA GLU A 89 -17.04 4.09 14.93
C GLU A 89 -17.18 5.53 15.43
N GLY A 90 -17.16 6.51 14.51
CA GLY A 90 -17.25 7.93 14.84
C GLY A 90 -15.92 8.69 14.73
N LEU A 91 -16.01 10.02 14.72
CA LEU A 91 -14.84 10.89 14.59
C LEU A 91 -13.95 10.77 15.82
N GLY A 92 -12.64 10.59 15.61
CA GLY A 92 -11.66 10.49 16.70
C GLY A 92 -11.54 9.10 17.33
N TRP A 93 -12.51 8.22 17.12
CA TRP A 93 -12.53 6.88 17.69
C TRP A 93 -11.98 5.84 16.70
N SER A 94 -11.50 4.72 17.24
CA SER A 94 -11.07 3.55 16.48
C SER A 94 -11.39 2.27 17.26
N LEU A 95 -11.97 1.29 16.58
CA LEU A 95 -12.30 -0.01 17.16
C LEU A 95 -11.09 -0.94 17.08
N PHE A 96 -10.65 -1.44 18.22
CA PHE A 96 -9.60 -2.44 18.31
C PHE A 96 -10.27 -3.76 18.68
N ALA A 97 -10.36 -4.70 17.73
CA ALA A 97 -11.05 -5.98 17.90
C ALA A 97 -10.28 -7.12 17.21
N GLY A 98 -9.49 -7.88 17.96
CA GLY A 98 -8.80 -9.09 17.49
C GLY A 98 -7.52 -8.88 16.70
N GLY A 99 -7.51 -7.90 15.81
CA GLY A 99 -6.33 -7.52 15.06
C GLY A 99 -6.67 -7.01 13.67
N THR A 100 -5.85 -6.13 13.12
CA THR A 100 -6.07 -5.54 11.81
C THR A 100 -4.75 -5.41 11.08
N ILE A 101 -4.76 -5.72 9.78
CA ILE A 101 -3.70 -5.39 8.86
C ILE A 101 -4.28 -4.40 7.85
N THR A 102 -3.63 -3.26 7.69
CA THR A 102 -4.03 -2.21 6.75
C THR A 102 -2.97 -2.08 5.66
N LYS A 103 -3.41 -1.87 4.42
CA LYS A 103 -2.56 -1.59 3.26
C LYS A 103 -2.72 -0.11 2.90
N THR A 104 -1.61 0.61 2.85
CA THR A 104 -1.55 1.98 2.31
C THR A 104 -0.87 1.94 0.95
N ILE A 105 -1.64 2.26 -0.10
CA ILE A 105 -1.12 2.28 -1.46
C ILE A 105 -0.22 3.51 -1.65
N ARG A 106 1.02 3.29 -2.08
CA ARG A 106 2.00 4.37 -2.32
C ARG A 106 2.30 4.49 -3.80
N GLY A 107 1.62 5.44 -4.44
CA GLY A 107 1.68 5.57 -5.89
C GLY A 107 0.55 4.80 -6.55
N SER A 108 0.81 3.56 -6.94
CA SER A 108 -0.16 2.61 -7.49
C SER A 108 -0.02 1.27 -6.78
N ALA A 109 -0.96 0.34 -6.97
CA ALA A 109 -0.86 -0.95 -6.32
C ALA A 109 0.39 -1.72 -6.83
N ASP A 110 1.15 -2.29 -5.90
CA ASP A 110 2.36 -3.07 -6.17
C ASP A 110 2.14 -4.18 -7.23
N ASP A 111 0.95 -4.78 -7.21
CA ASP A 111 0.46 -5.87 -8.05
C ASP A 111 -0.39 -5.39 -9.24
N ARG A 112 -0.24 -4.14 -9.65
CA ARG A 112 -0.94 -3.57 -10.82
C ARG A 112 -0.22 -3.90 -12.13
N ASN A 113 -0.91 -4.57 -13.04
CA ASN A 113 -0.42 -4.83 -14.40
C ASN A 113 -0.65 -3.64 -15.35
N PHE A 114 -0.01 -3.70 -16.52
CA PHE A 114 -0.26 -2.75 -17.61
C PHE A 114 -1.59 -3.07 -18.31
N GLU A 115 -2.72 -2.75 -17.70
CA GLU A 115 -4.05 -2.96 -18.29
C GLU A 115 -4.96 -1.75 -18.11
N GLY A 116 -5.87 -1.55 -19.08
CA GLY A 116 -6.86 -0.47 -19.05
C GLY A 116 -6.35 0.90 -19.53
N VAL A 117 -7.07 1.95 -19.13
CA VAL A 117 -6.83 3.34 -19.55
C VAL A 117 -5.60 3.94 -18.84
N GLU A 118 -5.32 3.45 -17.63
CA GLU A 118 -4.19 3.89 -16.82
C GLU A 118 -3.02 2.93 -16.95
N GLN A 119 -2.03 3.37 -17.69
CA GLN A 119 -0.86 2.61 -18.10
C GLN A 119 0.29 2.65 -17.07
N ARG A 120 -0.01 2.45 -15.79
CA ARG A 120 1.00 2.42 -14.71
C ARG A 120 1.24 1.00 -14.21
N VAL A 121 2.49 0.56 -14.27
CA VAL A 121 2.93 -0.78 -13.88
C VAL A 121 3.49 -0.78 -12.46
N GLY A 122 2.93 -1.62 -11.60
CA GLY A 122 3.37 -1.80 -10.21
C GLY A 122 4.78 -2.40 -10.11
N ILE A 123 5.39 -2.26 -8.94
CA ILE A 123 6.78 -2.68 -8.69
C ILE A 123 6.99 -4.20 -8.74
N LEU A 124 5.94 -5.01 -8.58
CA LEU A 124 6.03 -6.48 -8.62
C LEU A 124 6.04 -7.06 -10.05
N TYR A 125 5.72 -6.24 -11.07
CA TYR A 125 5.81 -6.61 -12.49
C TYR A 125 7.16 -6.20 -13.08
N ASP A 126 8.14 -7.08 -12.91
CA ASP A 126 9.54 -6.87 -13.27
C ASP A 126 9.97 -7.80 -14.42
N GLU A 127 11.28 -7.89 -14.67
CA GLU A 127 11.86 -8.67 -15.77
C GLU A 127 11.56 -10.18 -15.74
N TYR A 128 11.09 -10.72 -14.61
CA TYR A 128 10.87 -12.15 -14.44
C TYR A 128 9.43 -12.60 -14.73
N ASN A 129 8.46 -11.70 -14.68
CA ASN A 129 7.04 -12.01 -14.91
C ASN A 129 6.36 -11.09 -15.92
N TYR A 130 7.05 -10.05 -16.38
CA TYR A 130 6.56 -9.15 -17.40
C TYR A 130 7.62 -8.93 -18.48
N VAL A 131 7.45 -9.58 -19.63
CA VAL A 131 8.39 -9.52 -20.75
C VAL A 131 7.85 -8.58 -21.83
N GLY A 132 8.44 -7.41 -22.00
CA GLY A 132 8.04 -6.47 -23.05
C GLY A 132 8.50 -5.02 -22.82
N ALA A 133 7.88 -4.07 -23.53
CA ALA A 133 8.22 -2.65 -23.45
C ALA A 133 7.85 -1.98 -22.11
N HIS A 134 7.04 -2.64 -21.28
CA HIS A 134 6.50 -2.10 -20.02
C HIS A 134 7.00 -2.83 -18.77
N THR A 135 8.20 -3.40 -18.81
CA THR A 135 8.86 -3.99 -17.63
C THR A 135 9.27 -2.92 -16.62
N ASN A 136 8.94 -3.10 -15.34
CA ASN A 136 9.38 -2.23 -14.27
C ASN A 136 10.72 -2.71 -13.68
N TYR A 137 11.80 -1.97 -13.93
CA TYR A 137 13.15 -2.33 -13.45
C TYR A 137 13.46 -1.81 -12.04
N THR A 138 12.49 -1.24 -11.32
CA THR A 138 12.76 -0.60 -10.02
C THR A 138 13.35 -1.58 -9.00
N ARG A 139 12.79 -2.79 -8.87
CA ARG A 139 13.34 -3.79 -7.93
C ARG A 139 14.81 -4.10 -8.25
N LYS A 140 15.11 -4.39 -9.52
CA LYS A 140 16.47 -4.70 -9.96
C LYS A 140 17.44 -3.54 -9.69
N TYR A 141 17.01 -2.30 -9.95
CA TYR A 141 17.78 -1.11 -9.62
C TYR A 141 18.06 -1.01 -8.11
N LEU A 142 17.08 -1.27 -7.25
CA LEU A 142 17.24 -1.26 -5.80
C LEU A 142 18.17 -2.38 -5.31
N ASP A 143 18.06 -3.58 -5.87
CA ASP A 143 18.93 -4.72 -5.55
C ASP A 143 20.39 -4.44 -5.93
N GLU A 144 20.63 -3.86 -7.12
CA GLU A 144 21.98 -3.46 -7.57
C GLU A 144 22.56 -2.30 -6.75
N LEU A 145 21.72 -1.35 -6.33
CA LEU A 145 22.11 -0.27 -5.44
C LEU A 145 22.56 -0.79 -4.07
N ALA A 146 21.86 -1.79 -3.52
CA ALA A 146 22.20 -2.39 -2.23
C ALA A 146 23.58 -3.07 -2.22
N VAL A 147 24.03 -3.58 -3.36
CA VAL A 147 25.35 -4.24 -3.52
C VAL A 147 26.43 -3.26 -4.01
N GLY A 148 26.09 -1.99 -4.23
CA GLY A 148 27.03 -0.93 -4.64
C GLY A 148 27.41 -0.96 -6.12
N GLY A 149 26.64 -1.65 -6.96
CA GLY A 149 26.93 -1.87 -8.38
C GLY A 149 25.82 -1.36 -9.29
N VAL A 150 25.51 -0.06 -9.27
CA VAL A 150 24.54 0.51 -10.21
C VAL A 150 25.23 0.76 -11.55
N TYR A 151 25.05 -0.17 -12.48
CA TYR A 151 25.45 0.06 -13.87
C TYR A 151 24.33 0.86 -14.54
N HIS A 152 24.61 2.11 -14.92
CA HIS A 152 23.64 3.01 -15.56
C HIS A 152 23.29 2.57 -17.00
N THR A 153 22.66 1.41 -17.12
CA THR A 153 22.12 0.87 -18.36
C THR A 153 21.03 1.80 -18.90
N ASP A 154 20.82 1.74 -20.21
CA ASP A 154 19.76 2.53 -20.86
C ASP A 154 18.36 2.19 -20.30
N GLN A 155 18.20 0.99 -19.75
CA GLN A 155 16.96 0.54 -19.09
C GLN A 155 16.62 1.37 -17.85
N TYR A 156 17.59 1.66 -16.97
CA TYR A 156 17.32 2.44 -15.74
C TYR A 156 17.11 3.91 -16.02
N LYS A 157 17.83 4.47 -17.00
CA LYS A 157 17.61 5.86 -17.45
C LYS A 157 16.19 6.00 -18.04
N LYS A 158 15.79 5.05 -18.88
CA LYS A 158 14.43 4.99 -19.43
C LYS A 158 13.39 4.82 -18.34
N LEU A 159 13.61 3.90 -17.38
CA LEU A 159 12.72 3.71 -16.22
C LEU A 159 12.50 5.03 -15.48
N LEU A 160 13.58 5.71 -15.07
CA LEU A 160 13.49 6.95 -14.31
C LEU A 160 12.76 8.05 -15.12
N PHE A 161 13.07 8.17 -16.41
CA PHE A 161 12.41 9.11 -17.29
C PHE A 161 10.90 8.82 -17.42
N ASP A 162 10.53 7.57 -17.70
CA ASP A 162 9.13 7.17 -17.88
C ASP A 162 8.33 7.22 -16.57
N ALA A 163 8.96 6.94 -15.43
CA ALA A 163 8.36 7.08 -14.11
C ALA A 163 8.09 8.55 -13.77
N LEU A 164 9.05 9.45 -13.98
CA LEU A 164 8.94 10.86 -13.62
C LEU A 164 8.05 11.67 -14.57
N PHE A 165 8.17 11.44 -15.89
CA PHE A 165 7.52 12.28 -16.89
C PHE A 165 6.23 11.70 -17.46
N PHE A 166 6.08 10.37 -17.46
CA PHE A 166 4.87 9.72 -17.97
C PHE A 166 4.08 8.95 -16.92
N ASN A 167 4.56 8.89 -15.67
CA ASN A 167 3.91 8.18 -14.56
C ASN A 167 3.56 6.71 -14.92
N ARG A 168 4.40 6.06 -15.75
CA ARG A 168 4.16 4.71 -16.30
C ARG A 168 4.61 3.59 -15.39
N TYR A 169 5.47 3.88 -14.43
CA TYR A 169 6.04 2.88 -13.54
C TYR A 169 5.92 3.33 -12.11
N ASP A 170 5.54 2.40 -11.24
CA ASP A 170 5.65 2.62 -9.82
C ASP A 170 7.05 2.36 -9.30
N THR A 171 7.52 3.24 -8.43
CA THR A 171 8.86 3.14 -7.83
C THR A 171 8.82 3.03 -6.32
N GLU A 172 7.63 2.96 -5.72
CA GLU A 172 7.42 2.88 -4.28
C GLU A 172 6.71 1.57 -3.94
N TYR A 173 7.07 0.94 -2.82
CA TYR A 173 6.35 -0.22 -2.28
C TYR A 173 5.15 0.21 -1.46
N ASP A 174 4.08 -0.57 -1.50
CA ASP A 174 2.91 -0.40 -0.63
C ASP A 174 3.27 -0.72 0.82
N LEU A 175 2.77 0.10 1.75
CA LEU A 175 3.05 -0.06 3.18
C LEU A 175 1.94 -0.87 3.86
N TYR A 176 2.32 -1.95 4.52
CA TYR A 176 1.43 -2.73 5.36
C TYR A 176 1.70 -2.41 6.83
N GLN A 177 0.62 -2.24 7.60
CA GLN A 177 0.70 -1.97 9.04
C GLN A 177 -0.23 -2.92 9.76
N TYR A 178 0.28 -3.54 10.83
CA TYR A 178 -0.51 -4.44 11.66
C TYR A 178 -0.68 -3.86 13.07
N ASN A 179 -1.83 -4.18 13.66
CA ASN A 179 -2.13 -3.95 15.06
C ASN A 179 -2.90 -5.16 15.58
N PHE A 180 -2.35 -5.92 16.53
CA PHE A 180 -3.06 -7.02 17.17
C PHE A 180 -2.48 -7.27 18.56
N MET A 181 -3.33 -7.54 19.56
CA MET A 181 -2.91 -8.04 20.89
C MET A 181 -1.74 -7.28 21.56
N GLY A 182 -1.63 -5.96 21.32
CA GLY A 182 -0.54 -5.13 21.85
C GLY A 182 0.72 -5.07 20.98
N TYR A 183 0.79 -5.87 19.92
CA TYR A 183 1.80 -5.77 18.88
C TYR A 183 1.37 -4.81 17.79
N THR A 184 2.30 -3.93 17.42
CA THR A 184 2.20 -3.06 16.26
C THR A 184 3.48 -3.13 15.46
N GLY A 185 3.37 -2.93 14.15
CA GLY A 185 4.54 -2.89 13.30
C GLY A 185 4.18 -2.70 11.84
N ARG A 186 5.22 -2.68 11.01
CA ARG A 186 5.13 -2.30 9.61
C ARG A 186 5.97 -3.20 8.76
N PHE A 187 5.48 -3.56 7.59
CA PHE A 187 6.20 -4.38 6.65
C PHE A 187 5.84 -4.00 5.22
N ILE A 188 6.65 -4.46 4.28
CA ILE A 188 6.41 -4.34 2.84
C ILE A 188 6.47 -5.73 2.22
N ILE A 189 5.87 -5.87 1.05
CA ILE A 189 5.98 -7.09 0.26
C ILE A 189 7.05 -6.87 -0.79
N LYS A 190 7.99 -7.80 -0.88
CA LYS A 190 8.99 -7.85 -1.94
C LYS A 190 8.85 -9.14 -2.73
N LYS A 191 9.48 -9.14 -3.90
CA LYS A 191 9.55 -10.30 -4.77
C LYS A 191 11.00 -10.73 -4.93
N SER A 192 11.24 -12.04 -4.83
CA SER A 192 12.54 -12.64 -5.12
C SER A 192 12.73 -12.80 -6.64
N SER A 193 13.98 -12.99 -7.08
CA SER A 193 14.29 -13.33 -8.48
C SER A 193 13.61 -14.63 -8.95
N ASN A 194 13.19 -15.51 -8.04
CA ASN A 194 12.42 -16.71 -8.35
C ASN A 194 10.89 -16.46 -8.48
N ASN A 195 10.46 -15.20 -8.60
CA ASN A 195 9.04 -14.78 -8.61
C ASN A 195 8.25 -15.10 -7.32
N ASN A 196 8.91 -15.50 -6.24
CA ASN A 196 8.26 -15.74 -4.95
C ASN A 196 8.14 -14.42 -4.18
N LEU A 197 6.94 -14.14 -3.68
CA LEU A 197 6.70 -13.03 -2.78
C LEU A 197 7.18 -13.37 -1.36
N TYR A 198 7.75 -12.38 -0.67
CA TYR A 198 8.13 -12.49 0.73
C TYR A 198 7.88 -11.17 1.45
N VAL A 199 7.74 -11.25 2.76
CA VAL A 199 7.54 -10.09 3.62
C VAL A 199 8.88 -9.58 4.12
N GLU A 200 9.13 -8.30 3.94
CA GLU A 200 10.24 -7.60 4.59
C GLU A 200 9.70 -6.71 5.70
N LYS A 201 10.06 -7.05 6.94
CA LYS A 201 9.70 -6.27 8.11
C LYS A 201 10.52 -5.00 8.19
N LEU A 202 9.86 -3.91 8.56
CA LEU A 202 10.50 -2.63 8.83
C LEU A 202 10.72 -2.41 10.34
N ASP A 203 10.08 -3.23 11.17
CA ASP A 203 10.14 -3.24 12.62
C ASP A 203 11.11 -4.29 13.17
N LYS A 204 11.70 -3.99 14.34
CA LYS A 204 12.65 -4.87 15.03
C LYS A 204 11.97 -5.59 16.20
N ASN A 205 11.17 -6.61 15.91
CA ASN A 205 10.63 -7.54 16.92
C ASN A 205 10.74 -9.00 16.44
N ASN A 206 10.40 -9.95 17.33
CA ASN A 206 10.56 -11.38 17.09
C ASN A 206 9.42 -12.02 16.27
N LEU A 207 8.42 -11.23 15.87
CA LEU A 207 7.33 -11.75 15.05
C LEU A 207 7.85 -12.10 13.66
N LYS A 208 7.36 -13.21 13.11
CA LYS A 208 7.57 -13.57 11.72
C LYS A 208 6.26 -13.54 10.98
N ILE A 209 6.30 -12.92 9.80
CA ILE A 209 5.14 -12.67 8.96
C ILE A 209 5.37 -13.41 7.65
N THR A 210 4.42 -14.25 7.27
CA THR A 210 4.43 -14.96 5.98
C THR A 210 3.14 -14.69 5.22
N ILE A 211 3.21 -14.81 3.90
CA ILE A 211 2.03 -14.76 3.04
C ILE A 211 1.28 -16.08 3.21
N GLY A 212 -0.01 -15.98 3.56
CA GLY A 212 -0.88 -17.14 3.74
C GLY A 212 -1.46 -17.62 2.42
N SER A 213 -2.00 -16.70 1.62
CA SER A 213 -2.55 -16.98 0.30
C SER A 213 -2.42 -15.78 -0.64
N THR A 214 -2.39 -16.08 -1.93
CA THR A 214 -2.46 -15.10 -3.02
C THR A 214 -3.77 -15.29 -3.77
N ASN A 215 -4.18 -14.29 -4.55
CA ASN A 215 -5.33 -14.40 -5.42
C ASN A 215 -5.10 -15.54 -6.44
N PRO A 216 -6.05 -16.48 -6.63
CA PRO A 216 -5.93 -17.54 -7.63
C PRO A 216 -5.73 -17.03 -9.07
N ASN A 217 -6.21 -15.83 -9.38
CA ASN A 217 -6.12 -15.23 -10.71
C ASN A 217 -4.89 -14.31 -10.87
N ASN A 218 -4.30 -13.84 -9.77
CA ASN A 218 -3.12 -13.00 -9.77
C ASN A 218 -2.19 -13.41 -8.61
N SER A 219 -1.15 -14.18 -8.90
CA SER A 219 -0.20 -14.65 -7.88
C SER A 219 0.64 -13.53 -7.24
N LEU A 220 0.60 -12.31 -7.80
CA LEU A 220 1.25 -11.14 -7.22
C LEU A 220 0.37 -10.41 -6.20
N GLU A 221 -0.93 -10.66 -6.23
CA GLU A 221 -1.88 -10.07 -5.28
C GLU A 221 -1.96 -10.94 -4.03
N VAL A 222 -1.54 -10.40 -2.89
CA VAL A 222 -1.61 -11.09 -1.60
C VAL A 222 -3.01 -10.94 -1.00
N ALA A 223 -3.63 -12.08 -0.67
CA ALA A 223 -4.97 -12.13 -0.10
C ALA A 223 -4.97 -12.30 1.43
N SER A 224 -3.95 -12.94 2.00
CA SER A 224 -3.87 -13.14 3.46
C SER A 224 -2.44 -13.24 3.98
N PHE A 225 -2.29 -12.98 5.28
CA PHE A 225 -1.03 -13.10 6.00
C PHE A 225 -1.20 -14.03 7.21
N VAL A 226 -0.11 -14.70 7.57
CA VAL A 226 0.01 -15.49 8.80
C VAL A 226 1.15 -14.88 9.61
N ILE A 227 0.86 -14.54 10.86
CA ILE A 227 1.84 -14.00 11.80
C ILE A 227 2.05 -15.02 12.92
N PHE A 228 3.30 -15.31 13.23
CA PHE A 228 3.69 -16.21 14.30
C PHE A 228 4.82 -15.61 15.13
N ASP A 229 4.85 -16.01 16.40
CA ASP A 229 5.87 -15.62 17.36
C ASP A 229 6.90 -16.76 17.44
N GLU A 230 8.16 -16.47 17.08
CA GLU A 230 9.27 -17.42 17.27
C GLU A 230 9.90 -17.12 18.63
N TYR A 231 9.57 -17.93 19.64
CA TYR A 231 10.26 -17.95 20.95
C TYR A 231 11.60 -18.69 20.86
#